data_AF-A0A4S2L8V1-F1
#
_entry.id   AF-A0A4S2L8V1-F1
#
_cell.length_a   1.000
_cell.length_b   1.000
_cell.length_c   1.000
_cell.angle_alpha   90.00
_cell.angle_beta   90.00
_cell.angle_gamma   90.00
#
_symmetry.space_group_name_H-M   'P 1'
#
loop_
_entity.id
_entity.type
_entity.pdbx_description
1 polymer ?
#
loop_
_entity_poly.entity_id
_entity_poly.type
_entity_poly.pdbx_seq_one_letter_code
_entity_poly.pdbx_strand_id
1 'polypeptide(L)'
;MGLTEVADHIFGRRFDTSKWPYLRIMIAVAAHEALGLGILVGFWVGCYKFQPLRQIIYRAPDPIRASYDRGMAWSSRRLQRVPAYIKHRTDPQRLLISGAESFVLRKVLTPITVPGKIYLAVLFSAFFQ
;
A
#
# COMPACT_ATOMS: atom_id res chain seq x y z
N MET A 1 -5.24 -20.98 13.29
CA MET A 1 -4.12 -20.18 13.81
C MET A 1 -4.54 -18.72 13.75
N GLY A 2 -4.75 -18.12 14.91
CA GLY A 2 -5.20 -16.73 15.02
C GLY A 2 -4.08 -15.76 14.65
N LEU A 3 -4.43 -14.62 14.05
CA LEU A 3 -3.50 -13.50 13.84
C LEU A 3 -2.75 -13.11 15.13
N THR A 4 -3.39 -13.32 16.29
CA THR A 4 -2.83 -13.12 17.63
C THR A 4 -1.74 -14.14 17.98
N GLU A 5 -1.91 -15.43 17.66
CA GLU A 5 -0.87 -16.46 17.88
C GLU A 5 0.35 -16.23 17.00
N VAL A 6 0.15 -15.82 15.74
CA VAL A 6 1.24 -15.51 14.82
C VAL A 6 1.99 -14.24 15.29
N ALA A 7 1.25 -13.24 15.78
CA ALA A 7 1.85 -12.06 16.39
C ALA A 7 2.65 -12.40 17.65
N ASP A 8 2.11 -13.23 18.55
CA ASP A 8 2.83 -13.66 19.76
C ASP A 8 4.04 -14.54 19.44
N HIS A 9 4.00 -15.36 18.40
CA HIS A 9 5.13 -16.18 17.99
C HIS A 9 6.26 -15.35 17.35
N ILE A 10 5.92 -14.32 16.59
CA ILE A 10 6.90 -13.42 15.93
C ILE A 10 7.44 -12.36 16.91
N PHE A 11 6.61 -11.83 17.81
CA PHE A 11 6.94 -10.67 18.65
C PHE A 11 7.06 -10.97 20.15
N GLY A 12 6.47 -12.06 20.65
CA GLY A 12 6.24 -12.29 22.09
C GLY A 12 7.46 -12.58 22.95
N ARG A 13 8.68 -12.64 22.39
CA ARG A 13 9.92 -12.87 23.18
C ARG A 13 11.09 -11.93 22.89
N ARG A 14 11.01 -11.00 21.93
CA ARG A 14 12.21 -10.23 21.48
C ARG A 14 12.19 -8.72 21.69
N PHE A 15 11.05 -8.11 22.02
CA PHE A 15 10.96 -6.64 22.16
C PHE A 15 10.39 -6.24 23.51
N ASP A 16 11.20 -6.39 24.56
CA ASP A 16 10.90 -5.82 25.88
C ASP A 16 11.14 -4.30 25.84
N THR A 17 10.11 -3.55 25.44
CA THR A 17 10.15 -2.09 25.27
C THR A 17 10.16 -1.34 26.59
N SER A 18 9.92 -2.02 27.72
CA SER A 18 9.87 -1.44 29.07
C SER A 18 11.19 -0.77 29.49
N LYS A 19 12.32 -1.18 28.90
CA LYS A 19 13.67 -0.68 29.21
C LYS A 19 14.22 0.25 28.13
N TRP A 20 13.45 0.62 27.11
CA TRP A 20 13.95 1.40 25.99
C TRP A 20 14.00 2.89 26.32
N PRO A 21 15.08 3.60 25.93
CA PRO A 21 15.12 5.05 26.05
C PRO A 21 14.04 5.68 25.15
N TYR A 22 13.39 6.74 25.63
CA TYR A 22 12.30 7.43 24.91
C TYR A 22 12.70 7.84 23.48
N LEU A 23 13.96 8.23 23.26
CA LEU A 23 14.50 8.56 21.94
C LEU A 23 14.39 7.39 20.95
N ARG A 24 14.70 6.17 21.40
CA ARG A 24 14.61 4.96 20.56
C ARG A 24 13.17 4.63 20.18
N ILE A 25 12.24 4.83 21.10
CA ILE A 25 10.80 4.64 20.85
C ILE A 25 10.31 5.63 19.79
N MET A 26 10.68 6.91 19.93
CA MET A 26 10.32 7.94 18.95
C MET A 26 10.90 7.66 17.55
N ILE A 27 12.16 7.22 17.46
CA ILE A 27 12.79 6.85 16.19
C ILE A 27 12.11 5.63 15.58
N ALA A 28 11.75 4.61 16.38
CA ALA A 28 11.05 3.44 15.88
C ALA A 28 9.67 3.79 15.30
N VAL A 29 8.91 4.68 15.96
CA VAL A 29 7.62 5.17 15.46
C VAL A 29 7.81 5.99 14.18
N ALA A 30 8.76 6.93 14.18
CA ALA A 30 9.04 7.74 13.00
C ALA A 30 9.46 6.89 11.79
N ALA A 31 10.29 5.85 12.01
CA ALA A 31 10.67 4.90 10.99
C ALA A 31 9.49 4.06 10.49
N HIS A 32 8.58 3.64 11.39
CA HIS A 32 7.37 2.91 11.03
C HIS A 32 6.44 3.73 10.11
N GLU A 33 6.20 4.98 10.47
CA GLU A 33 5.37 5.90 9.68
C GLU A 33 6.02 6.23 8.33
N ALA A 34 7.33 6.49 8.31
CA ALA A 34 8.07 6.77 7.08
C ALA A 34 8.07 5.55 6.12
N LEU A 35 8.26 4.34 6.65
CA LEU A 35 8.13 3.10 5.87
C LEU A 35 6.69 2.89 5.39
N GLY A 36 5.71 3.26 6.22
CA GLY A 36 4.29 3.28 5.87
C GLY A 36 4.01 4.13 4.63
N LEU A 37 4.46 5.39 4.66
CA LEU A 37 4.32 6.36 3.57
C LEU A 37 5.12 5.95 2.33
N GLY A 38 6.36 5.49 2.49
CA GLY A 38 7.20 5.03 1.39
C GLY A 38 6.57 3.85 0.63
N ILE A 39 6.03 2.88 1.36
CA ILE A 39 5.31 1.74 0.77
C ILE A 39 4.01 2.21 0.09
N LEU A 40 3.27 3.15 0.71
CA LEU A 40 2.05 3.71 0.14
C LEU A 40 2.31 4.36 -1.22
N VAL A 41 3.28 5.27 -1.27
CA VAL A 41 3.67 6.03 -2.47
C VAL A 41 4.32 5.10 -3.49
N GLY A 42 5.20 4.19 -3.07
CA GLY A 42 5.86 3.22 -3.94
C GLY A 42 4.87 2.32 -4.67
N PHE A 43 3.89 1.76 -3.96
CA PHE A 43 2.83 0.97 -4.61
C PHE A 43 1.98 1.81 -5.56
N TRP A 44 1.66 3.04 -5.18
CA TRP A 44 0.84 3.90 -6.02
C TRP A 44 1.57 4.30 -7.32
N VAL A 45 2.81 4.76 -7.23
CA VAL A 45 3.66 5.12 -8.39
C VAL A 45 3.94 3.88 -9.25
N GLY A 46 4.21 2.73 -8.62
CA GLY A 46 4.41 1.45 -9.31
C GLY A 46 3.19 1.06 -10.13
N CYS A 47 1.99 1.06 -9.52
CA CYS A 47 0.75 0.75 -10.23
C CYS A 47 0.46 1.78 -11.34
N TYR A 48 0.77 3.06 -11.11
CA TYR A 48 0.62 4.11 -12.13
C TYR A 48 1.50 3.88 -13.37
N LYS A 49 2.75 3.44 -13.17
CA LYS A 49 3.71 3.18 -14.24
C LYS A 49 3.46 1.86 -14.97
N PHE A 50 3.21 0.78 -14.23
CA PHE A 50 3.10 -0.58 -14.80
C PHE A 50 1.68 -0.94 -15.26
N GLN A 51 0.63 -0.40 -14.63
CA GLN A 51 -0.78 -0.67 -14.96
C GLN A 51 -1.10 -2.17 -15.11
N PRO A 52 -0.81 -2.98 -14.07
CA PRO A 52 -0.93 -4.43 -14.14
C PRO A 52 -2.34 -4.89 -14.54
N LEU A 53 -3.39 -4.24 -14.06
CA LEU A 53 -4.78 -4.65 -14.29
C LEU A 53 -5.17 -4.36 -15.74
N ARG A 54 -4.68 -3.26 -16.31
CA ARG A 54 -4.80 -3.00 -17.75
C ARG A 54 -4.10 -4.07 -18.56
N GLN A 55 -2.91 -4.54 -18.17
CA GLN A 55 -2.16 -5.54 -18.93
C GLN A 55 -2.77 -6.95 -18.91
N ILE A 56 -3.50 -7.31 -17.85
CA ILE A 56 -4.07 -8.66 -17.68
C ILE A 56 -5.54 -8.76 -18.10
N ILE A 57 -6.29 -7.64 -18.16
CA ILE A 57 -7.73 -7.66 -18.45
C ILE A 57 -8.04 -8.26 -19.83
N TYR A 58 -7.11 -8.17 -20.78
CA TYR A 58 -7.29 -8.77 -22.10
C TYR A 58 -7.29 -10.31 -22.05
N ARG A 59 -6.73 -10.92 -21.01
CA ARG A 59 -6.74 -12.38 -20.82
C ARG A 59 -7.90 -12.85 -19.94
N ALA A 60 -8.69 -11.93 -19.38
CA ALA A 60 -9.81 -12.27 -18.53
C ALA A 60 -11.04 -12.71 -19.36
N PRO A 61 -11.90 -13.59 -18.82
CA PRO A 61 -13.19 -13.94 -19.42
C PRO A 61 -14.07 -12.72 -19.71
N ASP A 62 -14.90 -12.80 -20.75
CA ASP A 62 -15.85 -11.76 -21.16
C ASP A 62 -16.67 -11.10 -20.04
N PRO A 63 -17.23 -11.81 -19.04
CA PRO A 63 -17.98 -11.17 -17.96
C PRO A 63 -17.12 -10.23 -17.09
N ILE A 64 -15.84 -10.57 -16.90
CA ILE A 64 -14.90 -9.76 -16.13
C ILE A 64 -14.48 -8.54 -16.95
N ARG A 65 -14.22 -8.74 -18.25
CA ARG A 65 -13.90 -7.65 -19.17
C ARG A 65 -15.06 -6.65 -19.30
N ALA A 66 -16.29 -7.13 -19.45
CA ALA A 66 -17.49 -6.28 -19.51
C ALA A 66 -17.72 -5.48 -18.21
N SER A 67 -17.40 -6.07 -17.05
CA SER A 67 -17.49 -5.37 -15.76
C SER A 67 -16.41 -4.30 -15.63
N TYR A 68 -15.19 -4.60 -16.10
CA TYR A 68 -14.09 -3.63 -16.15
C TYR A 68 -14.43 -2.45 -17.07
N ASP A 69 -14.95 -2.71 -18.27
CA ASP A 69 -15.33 -1.66 -19.23
C ASP A 69 -16.46 -0.77 -18.68
N ARG A 70 -17.44 -1.35 -17.98
CA ARG A 70 -18.47 -0.57 -17.26
C ARG A 70 -17.85 0.30 -16.15
N GLY A 71 -16.93 -0.24 -15.37
CA GLY A 71 -16.20 0.48 -14.33
C GLY A 71 -15.37 1.64 -14.91
N MET A 72 -14.72 1.42 -16.05
CA MET A 72 -13.99 2.43 -16.80
C MET A 72 -14.91 3.53 -17.34
N ALA A 73 -16.06 3.16 -17.90
CA ALA A 73 -17.05 4.11 -18.39
C ALA A 73 -17.67 4.96 -17.27
N TRP A 74 -17.92 4.36 -16.09
CA TRP A 74 -18.37 5.08 -14.90
C TRP A 74 -17.29 6.05 -14.39
N SER A 75 -16.05 5.56 -14.30
CA SER A 75 -14.90 6.35 -13.85
C SER A 75 -14.64 7.53 -14.77
N SER A 76 -14.69 7.33 -16.08
CA SER A 76 -14.56 8.37 -17.11
C SER A 76 -15.61 9.47 -16.94
N ARG A 77 -16.87 9.10 -16.70
CA ARG A 77 -17.97 10.05 -16.44
C ARG A 77 -17.76 10.82 -15.14
N ARG A 78 -17.23 10.19 -14.09
CA ARG A 78 -16.89 10.88 -12.84
C ARG A 78 -15.70 11.83 -13.01
N LEU A 79 -14.74 11.44 -13.84
CA LEU A 79 -13.55 12.21 -14.19
C LEU A 79 -13.85 13.53 -14.89
N GLN A 80 -14.92 13.58 -15.70
CA GLN A 80 -15.35 14.79 -16.37
C GLN A 80 -15.73 15.91 -15.39
N ARG A 81 -15.98 15.59 -14.11
CA ARG A 81 -16.25 16.57 -13.04
C ARG A 81 -14.99 17.05 -12.31
N VAL A 82 -13.81 16.54 -12.65
CA VAL A 82 -12.54 16.94 -12.02
C VAL A 82 -12.01 18.21 -12.70
N PRO A 83 -11.55 19.22 -11.95
CA PRO A 83 -11.05 20.48 -12.51
C PRO A 83 -9.91 20.27 -13.52
N ALA A 84 -9.95 21.05 -14.60
CA ALA A 84 -9.08 20.90 -15.78
C ALA A 84 -7.57 20.98 -15.48
N TYR A 85 -7.18 21.68 -14.40
CA TYR A 85 -5.80 21.75 -13.92
C TYR A 85 -5.18 20.36 -13.64
N ILE A 86 -5.95 19.44 -13.05
CA ILE A 86 -5.48 18.08 -12.72
C ILE A 86 -5.34 17.25 -14.00
N LYS A 87 -6.22 17.51 -14.97
CA LYS A 87 -6.31 16.81 -16.26
C LYS A 87 -5.17 17.13 -17.22
N HIS A 88 -4.56 18.31 -17.08
CA HIS A 88 -3.47 18.76 -17.95
C HIS A 88 -2.12 18.10 -17.63
N ARG A 89 -1.88 17.75 -16.36
CA ARG A 89 -0.61 17.16 -15.90
C ARG A 89 -0.65 15.63 -15.80
N THR A 90 -1.84 15.05 -15.63
CA THR A 90 -1.98 13.63 -15.30
C THR A 90 -3.18 13.03 -16.01
N ASP A 91 -3.00 11.83 -16.58
CA ASP A 91 -4.11 11.05 -17.11
C ASP A 91 -4.97 10.56 -15.93
N PRO A 92 -6.17 11.12 -15.73
CA PRO A 92 -6.88 10.88 -14.49
C PRO A 92 -7.55 9.49 -14.49
N GLN A 93 -7.70 8.83 -15.66
CA GLN A 93 -8.14 7.43 -15.71
C GLN A 93 -7.04 6.53 -15.15
N ARG A 94 -5.79 6.76 -15.55
CA ARG A 94 -4.62 6.03 -15.01
C ARG A 94 -4.46 6.27 -13.51
N LEU A 95 -4.72 7.48 -13.04
CA LEU A 95 -4.63 7.83 -11.62
C LEU A 95 -5.66 7.06 -10.78
N LEU A 96 -6.92 6.97 -11.24
CA LEU A 96 -7.96 6.21 -10.53
C LEU A 96 -7.68 4.71 -10.53
N ILE A 97 -7.30 4.15 -11.68
CA ILE A 97 -7.01 2.71 -11.81
C ILE A 97 -5.83 2.34 -10.90
N SER A 98 -4.74 3.10 -10.95
CA SER A 98 -3.58 2.87 -10.08
C SER A 98 -3.88 3.05 -8.59
N GLY A 99 -4.81 3.95 -8.24
CA GLY A 99 -5.32 4.09 -6.88
C GLY A 99 -6.06 2.82 -6.42
N ALA A 100 -6.97 2.29 -7.24
CA ALA A 100 -7.71 1.07 -6.95
C ALA A 100 -6.79 -0.17 -6.91
N GLU A 101 -5.90 -0.31 -7.90
CA GLU A 101 -4.88 -1.36 -7.95
C GLU A 101 -4.01 -1.33 -6.70
N SER A 102 -3.44 -0.17 -6.36
CA SER A 102 -2.59 -0.05 -5.18
C SER A 102 -3.35 -0.32 -3.88
N PHE A 103 -4.63 0.01 -3.79
CA PHE A 103 -5.46 -0.34 -2.63
C PHE A 103 -5.63 -1.86 -2.49
N VAL A 104 -5.99 -2.56 -3.56
CA VAL A 104 -6.15 -4.02 -3.57
C VAL A 104 -4.81 -4.69 -3.28
N LEU A 105 -3.73 -4.28 -3.94
CA LEU A 105 -2.41 -4.85 -3.77
C LEU A 105 -1.90 -4.67 -2.34
N ARG A 106 -2.10 -3.49 -1.75
CA ARG A 106 -1.77 -3.26 -0.34
C ARG A 106 -2.60 -4.11 0.60
N LYS A 107 -3.89 -4.35 0.33
CA LYS A 107 -4.74 -5.23 1.14
C LYS A 107 -4.27 -6.70 1.07
N VAL A 108 -3.91 -7.18 -0.11
CA VAL A 108 -3.33 -8.52 -0.30
C VAL A 108 -1.98 -8.65 0.41
N LEU A 109 -1.16 -7.60 0.38
CA LEU A 109 0.16 -7.59 1.00
C LEU A 109 0.16 -7.14 2.46
N THR A 110 -0.98 -6.73 3.03
CA THR A 110 -1.13 -6.35 4.44
C THR A 110 -0.61 -7.43 5.41
N PRO A 111 -0.94 -8.72 5.26
CA PRO A 111 -0.43 -9.77 6.16
C PRO A 111 1.10 -9.89 6.20
N ILE A 112 1.81 -9.43 5.16
CA ILE A 112 3.27 -9.49 5.07
C ILE A 112 3.90 -8.15 5.43
N THR A 113 3.34 -7.06 4.90
CA THR A 113 3.87 -5.70 5.07
C THR A 113 3.68 -5.17 6.49
N VAL A 114 2.64 -5.58 7.22
CA VAL A 114 2.43 -5.17 8.62
C VAL A 114 3.53 -5.72 9.53
N PRO A 115 3.77 -7.05 9.63
CA PRO A 115 4.85 -7.57 10.48
C PRO A 115 6.24 -7.15 9.97
N GLY A 116 6.44 -7.08 8.65
CA GLY A 116 7.71 -6.64 8.06
C GLY A 116 8.09 -5.20 8.41
N LYS A 117 7.12 -4.27 8.39
CA LYS A 117 7.35 -2.87 8.78
C LYS A 117 7.76 -2.74 10.24
N ILE A 118 7.12 -3.50 11.13
CA ILE A 118 7.43 -3.49 12.56
C ILE A 118 8.85 -4.03 12.79
N TYR A 119 9.20 -5.15 12.15
CA TYR A 119 10.53 -5.74 12.28
C TYR A 119 11.63 -4.80 11.77
N LEU A 120 11.45 -4.18 10.60
CA LEU A 120 12.41 -3.23 10.03
C LEU A 120 12.53 -1.96 10.87
N ALA A 121 11.43 -1.42 11.38
CA ALA A 121 11.45 -0.25 12.25
C ALA A 121 12.25 -0.52 13.54
N VAL A 122 12.10 -1.72 14.12
CA VAL A 122 12.87 -2.09 15.30
C VAL A 122 14.34 -2.33 14.97
N LEU A 123 14.65 -3.02 13.87
CA LEU A 123 16.03 -3.22 13.42
C LEU A 123 16.73 -1.89 13.20
N PHE A 124 16.06 -0.94 12.54
CA PHE A 124 16.59 0.40 12.31
C PHE A 124 16.80 1.18 13.63
N SER A 125 15.87 1.07 14.58
CA SER A 125 16.01 1.69 15.89
C SER A 125 17.18 1.13 16.71
N ALA A 126 17.58 -0.12 16.46
CA ALA A 126 18.68 -0.77 17.17
C ALA A 126 20.06 -0.20 16.80
N PHE A 127 20.20 0.46 15.64
CA PHE A 127 21.43 1.17 15.26
C PHE A 127 21.66 2.47 16.05
N PHE A 128 20.66 2.93 16.82
CA PHE A 128 20.71 4.17 17.59
C PHE A 128 20.71 3.90 19.11
N GLN A 129 21.32 2.79 19.54
CA GLN A 129 21.61 2.50 20.96
C GLN A 129 22.76 3.34 21.50
#